data_AF-W3A6S1-F1
#
_entry.id   AF-W3A6S1-F1
#
_cell.length_a   1.000
_cell.length_b   1.000
_cell.length_c   1.000
_cell.angle_alpha   90.00
_cell.angle_beta   90.00
_cell.angle_gamma   90.00
#
_symmetry.space_group_name_H-M   'P 1'
#
loop_
_entity.id
_entity.type
_entity.pdbx_description
1 polymer ?
#
loop_
_entity_poly.entity_id
_entity_poly.type
_entity_poly.pdbx_seq_one_letter_code
_entity_poly.pdbx_strand_id
1 'polypeptide(L)'
;MYEDLMPAATTAKWGPSSTMFGILKNNLPLSFCENEAARRFSNLDPICVENLVSGMGSLTRSVKQVIAAEMPDRFGLIFDGWTHASEHYIAVYVRYEVDSNTVDGVAKTPLLCMTHLLNDEEEGLSARGHMEFLATMLPRGYGMQPGMCCFLVADICSVNRRLATLMGVPLVGCASHRLNQAVKLKLVHYEEEPDTVQKLMLKLRTLAQSAKLRAKTQLRPVIRQDTRWGSTFFMIMRYFYLLEFIDAIDDELEDMMPSPAQTAVCELC
;
A
#
# COMPACT_ATOMS: atom_id res chain seq x y z
N MET A 1 10.30 -1.43 9.88
CA MET A 1 10.42 -0.12 9.20
C MET A 1 9.30 0.88 9.56
N TYR A 2 8.39 0.56 10.50
CA TYR A 2 7.36 1.48 11.02
C TYR A 2 7.47 1.73 12.54
N GLU A 3 8.60 1.39 13.16
CA GLU A 3 8.77 1.48 14.62
C GLU A 3 9.50 2.76 15.07
N ASP A 4 10.27 3.41 14.19
CA ASP A 4 11.18 4.50 14.58
C ASP A 4 10.58 5.92 14.48
N LEU A 5 9.30 6.07 14.14
CA LEU A 5 8.62 7.38 14.04
C LEU A 5 8.00 7.87 15.37
N MET A 6 8.16 7.14 16.48
CA MET A 6 7.52 7.47 17.76
C MET A 6 8.41 7.92 18.96
N PRO A 7 9.71 8.28 18.87
CA PRO A 7 10.40 8.79 20.06
C PRO A 7 10.17 10.29 20.36
N ALA A 8 9.63 11.07 19.43
CA ALA A 8 9.51 12.53 19.60
C ALA A 8 8.22 12.98 20.33
N ALA A 9 7.26 12.07 20.54
CA ALA A 9 5.94 12.41 21.12
C ALA A 9 5.86 12.18 22.65
N THR A 10 6.92 11.72 23.29
CA THR A 10 6.91 11.22 24.69
C THR A 10 7.10 12.27 25.78
N THR A 11 7.24 13.56 25.46
CA THR A 11 7.52 14.60 26.48
C THR A 11 6.39 15.59 26.76
N ALA A 12 5.27 15.53 26.05
CA ALA A 12 4.10 16.36 26.35
C ALA A 12 3.04 15.55 27.11
N LYS A 13 2.51 16.12 28.19
CA LYS A 13 1.42 15.53 28.99
C LYS A 13 0.16 15.38 28.12
N TRP A 14 -0.24 14.15 27.79
CA TRP A 14 -1.43 13.87 27.00
C TRP A 14 -2.37 12.89 27.72
N GLY A 15 -3.45 13.40 28.31
CA GLY A 15 -4.52 12.61 28.93
C GLY A 15 -5.24 11.61 27.98
N PRO A 16 -5.43 11.88 26.68
CA PRO A 16 -6.05 10.91 25.74
C PRO A 16 -5.12 9.86 25.14
N SER A 17 -3.83 9.84 25.52
CA SER A 17 -2.78 9.18 24.74
C SER A 17 -2.82 7.66 24.77
N SER A 18 -3.18 7.05 25.91
CA SER A 18 -3.14 5.60 26.10
C SER A 18 -4.21 4.87 25.29
N THR A 19 -5.46 5.37 25.28
CA THR A 19 -6.57 4.76 24.55
C THR A 19 -6.36 4.85 23.04
N MET A 20 -5.98 6.03 22.54
CA MET A 20 -5.67 6.22 21.12
C MET A 20 -4.50 5.35 20.68
N PHE A 21 -3.41 5.34 21.45
CA PHE A 21 -2.25 4.50 21.15
C PHE A 21 -2.60 3.01 21.15
N GLY A 22 -3.38 2.54 22.13
CA GLY A 22 -3.84 1.16 22.22
C GLY A 22 -4.69 0.74 21.03
N ILE A 23 -5.64 1.58 20.59
CA ILE A 23 -6.48 1.30 19.43
C ILE A 23 -5.65 1.23 18.15
N LEU A 24 -4.77 2.21 17.93
CA LEU A 24 -3.95 2.29 16.72
C LEU A 24 -2.92 1.16 16.64
N LYS A 25 -2.22 0.86 17.74
CA LYS A 25 -1.19 -0.20 17.76
C LYS A 25 -1.75 -1.59 17.58
N ASN A 26 -2.99 -1.83 18.04
CA ASN A 26 -3.64 -3.13 17.92
C ASN A 26 -4.60 -3.23 16.73
N ASN A 27 -4.65 -2.22 15.86
CA ASN A 27 -5.54 -2.17 14.69
C ASN A 27 -7.01 -2.46 15.05
N LEU A 28 -7.48 -1.87 16.14
CA LEU A 28 -8.86 -2.03 16.62
C LEU A 28 -9.80 -1.00 15.98
N PRO A 29 -11.11 -1.31 15.84
CA PRO A 29 -12.08 -0.31 15.42
C PRO A 29 -12.08 0.91 16.34
N LEU A 30 -12.32 2.12 15.82
CA LEU A 30 -12.40 3.32 16.67
C LEU A 30 -13.51 3.20 17.72
N SER A 31 -14.61 2.51 17.39
CA SER A 31 -15.70 2.20 18.32
C SER A 31 -15.28 1.35 19.52
N PHE A 32 -14.07 0.77 19.51
CA PHE A 32 -13.53 0.03 20.64
C PHE A 32 -13.42 0.90 21.91
N CYS A 33 -13.19 2.21 21.79
CA CYS A 33 -13.14 3.10 22.97
C CYS A 33 -14.48 3.20 23.72
N GLU A 34 -15.58 2.85 23.05
CA GLU A 34 -16.93 2.86 23.60
C GLU A 34 -17.43 1.46 24.00
N ASN A 35 -16.66 0.41 23.72
CA ASN A 35 -17.04 -0.95 24.07
C ASN A 35 -17.08 -1.13 25.59
N GLU A 36 -18.24 -1.50 26.13
CA GLU A 36 -18.43 -1.67 27.59
C GLU A 36 -17.52 -2.74 28.19
N ALA A 37 -17.30 -3.86 27.50
CA ALA A 37 -16.39 -4.90 27.97
C ALA A 37 -14.94 -4.40 27.96
N ALA A 38 -14.51 -3.70 26.91
CA ALA A 38 -13.18 -3.10 26.86
C ALA A 38 -12.96 -2.10 28.00
N ARG A 39 -13.95 -1.25 28.30
CA ARG A 39 -13.92 -0.33 29.44
C ARG A 39 -13.84 -1.05 30.78
N ARG A 40 -14.56 -2.16 30.93
CA ARG A 40 -14.58 -2.95 32.16
C ARG A 40 -13.26 -3.68 32.44
N PHE A 41 -12.55 -4.09 31.39
CA PHE A 41 -11.35 -4.91 31.49
C PHE A 41 -10.04 -4.18 31.13
N SER A 42 -10.07 -2.86 30.96
CA SER A 42 -8.87 -2.05 30.70
C SER A 42 -8.70 -0.93 31.72
N ASN A 43 -7.46 -0.50 31.91
CA ASN A 43 -7.13 0.69 32.71
C ASN A 43 -7.10 1.97 31.85
N LEU A 44 -7.76 1.95 30.70
CA LEU A 44 -7.78 3.06 29.75
C LEU A 44 -8.86 4.06 30.16
N ASP A 45 -8.53 5.35 30.09
CA ASP A 45 -9.49 6.40 30.39
C ASP A 45 -10.68 6.33 29.41
N PRO A 46 -11.94 6.37 29.92
CA PRO A 46 -13.11 6.37 29.06
C PRO A 46 -13.10 7.57 28.11
N ILE A 47 -13.26 7.30 26.82
CA ILE A 47 -13.38 8.33 25.77
C ILE A 47 -14.46 7.89 24.79
N CYS A 48 -15.23 8.86 24.26
CA CYS A 48 -16.16 8.61 23.16
C CYS A 48 -15.43 8.73 21.81
N VAL A 49 -16.03 8.17 20.77
CA VAL A 49 -15.46 8.18 19.42
C VAL A 49 -15.26 9.61 18.94
N GLU A 50 -16.19 10.53 19.21
CA GLU A 50 -16.07 11.93 18.78
C GLU A 50 -14.85 12.60 19.40
N ASN A 51 -14.61 12.39 20.70
CA ASN A 51 -13.47 12.96 21.39
C ASN A 51 -12.16 12.30 20.96
N LEU A 52 -12.16 10.99 20.69
CA LEU A 52 -11.02 10.28 20.14
C LEU A 52 -10.63 10.85 18.77
N VAL A 53 -11.59 11.01 17.86
CA VAL A 53 -11.39 11.57 16.52
C VAL A 53 -10.92 13.03 16.59
N SER A 54 -11.50 13.84 17.48
CA SER A 54 -11.05 15.21 17.74
C SER A 54 -9.60 15.26 18.25
N GLY A 55 -9.25 14.33 19.15
CA GLY A 55 -7.88 14.13 19.64
C GLY A 55 -6.91 13.75 18.53
N MET A 56 -7.28 12.81 17.66
CA MET A 56 -6.49 12.42 16.47
C MET A 56 -6.27 13.60 15.53
N GLY A 57 -7.29 14.44 15.31
CA GLY A 57 -7.18 15.66 14.51
C GLY A 57 -6.20 16.68 15.12
N SER A 58 -6.25 16.84 16.45
CA SER A 58 -5.33 17.71 17.18
C SER A 58 -3.90 17.19 17.13
N LEU A 59 -3.68 15.87 17.33
CA LEU A 59 -2.38 15.24 17.18
C LEU A 59 -1.83 15.41 15.77
N THR A 60 -2.67 15.20 14.75
CA THR A 60 -2.29 15.40 13.35
C THR A 60 -1.79 16.83 13.11
N ARG A 61 -2.46 17.84 13.68
CA ARG A 61 -2.02 19.24 13.57
C ARG A 61 -0.66 19.47 14.24
N SER A 62 -0.45 18.93 15.44
CA SER A 62 0.83 19.05 16.16
C SER A 62 1.96 18.35 15.40
N VAL A 63 1.73 17.14 14.89
CA VAL A 63 2.72 16.40 14.09
C VAL A 63 3.07 17.15 12.81
N LYS A 64 2.08 17.74 12.12
CA LYS A 64 2.32 18.58 10.95
C LYS A 64 3.23 19.78 11.26
N GLN A 65 3.01 20.45 12.39
CA GLN A 65 3.86 21.56 12.82
C GLN A 65 5.30 21.13 13.09
N VAL A 66 5.50 19.96 13.72
CA VAL A 66 6.83 19.40 13.96
C VAL A 66 7.54 19.07 12.65
N ILE A 67 6.85 18.40 11.72
CA ILE A 67 7.40 18.09 10.40
C ILE A 67 7.74 19.38 9.64
N ALA A 68 6.83 20.37 9.65
CA ALA A 68 7.02 21.64 8.96
C ALA A 68 8.23 22.44 9.50
N ALA A 69 8.44 22.44 10.82
CA ALA A 69 9.56 23.14 11.44
C ALA A 69 10.92 22.49 11.17
N GLU A 70 10.93 21.19 10.86
CA GLU A 70 12.15 20.43 10.59
C GLU A 70 12.49 20.32 9.09
N MET A 71 11.47 20.39 8.23
CA MET A 71 11.64 20.13 6.80
C MET A 71 12.53 21.21 6.16
N PRO A 72 13.64 20.82 5.49
CA PRO A 72 14.52 21.77 4.83
C PRO A 72 13.95 22.23 3.48
N ASP A 73 14.55 23.29 2.93
CA ASP A 73 14.16 23.85 1.63
C ASP A 73 14.46 22.94 0.42
N ARG A 74 15.14 21.80 0.66
CA ARG A 74 15.46 20.80 -0.35
C ARG A 74 15.05 19.43 0.14
N PHE A 75 14.04 18.86 -0.51
CA PHE A 75 13.50 17.55 -0.14
C PHE A 75 13.13 16.74 -1.38
N GLY A 76 12.95 15.44 -1.23
CA GLY A 76 12.29 14.58 -2.22
C GLY A 76 10.87 14.23 -1.79
N LEU A 77 10.02 13.87 -2.73
CA LEU A 77 8.70 13.32 -2.46
C LEU A 77 8.66 11.84 -2.84
N ILE A 78 7.93 11.04 -2.06
CA ILE A 78 7.63 9.65 -2.39
C ILE A 78 6.13 9.51 -2.54
N PHE A 79 5.69 9.00 -3.68
CA PHE A 79 4.30 8.74 -4.01
C PHE A 79 4.07 7.23 -4.02
N ASP A 80 3.12 6.80 -3.20
CA ASP A 80 2.60 5.43 -3.23
C ASP A 80 1.11 5.48 -3.56
N GLY A 81 0.75 4.95 -4.73
CA GLY A 81 -0.61 4.98 -5.26
C GLY A 81 -1.20 3.58 -5.32
N TRP A 82 -2.42 3.40 -4.82
CA TRP A 82 -3.14 2.14 -4.93
C TRP A 82 -4.63 2.36 -5.16
N THR A 83 -5.30 1.34 -5.69
CA THR A 83 -6.75 1.36 -5.88
C THR A 83 -7.41 0.39 -4.92
N HIS A 84 -8.44 0.87 -4.21
CA HIS A 84 -9.26 0.06 -3.33
C HIS A 84 -10.73 0.45 -3.49
N ALA A 85 -11.62 -0.52 -3.62
CA ALA A 85 -13.07 -0.29 -3.75
C ALA A 85 -13.45 0.76 -4.82
N SER A 86 -12.80 0.72 -5.99
CA SER A 86 -12.99 1.65 -7.11
C SER A 86 -12.50 3.09 -6.88
N GLU A 87 -11.86 3.36 -5.73
CA GLU A 87 -11.23 4.65 -5.44
C GLU A 87 -9.72 4.54 -5.56
N HIS A 88 -9.09 5.61 -6.08
CA HIS A 88 -7.64 5.73 -6.11
C HIS A 88 -7.17 6.54 -4.91
N TYR A 89 -6.22 5.96 -4.18
CA TYR A 89 -5.59 6.57 -3.02
C TYR A 89 -4.13 6.84 -3.34
N ILE A 90 -3.64 7.95 -2.80
CA ILE A 90 -2.21 8.22 -2.74
C ILE A 90 -1.79 8.43 -1.29
N ALA A 91 -0.60 7.94 -0.97
CA ALA A 91 0.18 8.39 0.17
C ALA A 91 1.36 9.22 -0.34
N VAL A 92 1.52 10.41 0.24
CA VAL A 92 2.64 11.31 -0.05
C VAL A 92 3.55 11.34 1.17
N TYR A 93 4.77 10.88 1.00
CA TYR A 93 5.85 11.04 1.97
C TYR A 93 6.83 12.10 1.49
N VAL A 94 7.55 12.68 2.43
CA VAL A 94 8.72 13.50 2.13
C VAL A 94 9.98 12.74 2.52
N ARG A 95 11.07 12.96 1.81
CA ARG A 95 12.40 12.42 2.10
C ARG A 95 13.39 13.58 2.22
N TYR A 96 14.04 13.71 3.36
CA TYR A 96 15.09 14.70 3.59
C TYR A 96 16.14 14.17 4.55
N GLU A 97 17.31 14.78 4.55
CA GLU A 97 18.37 14.50 5.51
C GLU A 97 18.39 15.59 6.57
N VAL A 98 18.58 15.17 7.82
CA VAL A 98 18.83 16.08 8.94
C VAL A 98 20.30 15.97 9.28
N ASP A 99 20.96 17.12 9.39
CA ASP A 99 22.34 17.20 9.87
C ASP A 99 22.42 16.60 11.27
N SER A 100 22.98 15.41 11.37
CA SER A 100 23.42 14.81 12.61
C SER A 100 24.93 15.01 12.73
N ASN A 101 25.46 15.03 13.95
CA ASN A 101 26.91 15.05 14.22
C ASN A 101 27.62 13.75 13.75
N THR A 102 27.02 12.98 12.84
CA THR A 102 27.55 11.77 12.21
C THR A 102 27.95 12.07 10.77
N VAL A 103 28.95 11.33 10.27
CA VAL A 103 29.53 11.54 8.92
C VAL A 103 28.50 11.40 7.80
N ASP A 104 27.46 10.58 8.02
CA ASP A 104 26.30 10.45 7.17
C ASP A 104 25.09 11.05 7.90
N GLY A 105 24.40 12.01 7.29
CA GLY A 105 23.18 12.60 7.87
C GLY A 105 22.09 11.55 8.13
N VAL A 106 21.15 11.84 9.04
CA VAL A 106 20.03 10.93 9.29
C VAL A 106 18.89 11.26 8.34
N ALA A 107 18.63 10.34 7.41
CA ALA A 107 17.59 10.51 6.43
C ALA A 107 16.22 10.13 6.98
N LYS A 108 15.28 11.08 6.98
CA LYS A 108 13.92 10.93 7.49
C LYS A 108 12.90 10.79 6.36
N THR A 109 11.83 10.02 6.63
CA THR A 109 10.76 9.76 5.67
C THR A 109 9.35 9.86 6.28
N PRO A 110 8.92 11.02 6.80
CA PRO A 110 7.59 11.13 7.37
C PRO A 110 6.48 11.14 6.30
N LEU A 111 5.32 10.57 6.66
CA LEU A 111 4.10 10.65 5.87
C LEU A 111 3.48 12.04 6.00
N LEU A 112 3.25 12.73 4.88
CA LEU A 112 2.62 14.05 4.87
C LEU A 112 1.09 13.95 4.83
N CYS A 113 0.58 13.03 4.02
CA CYS A 113 -0.85 12.81 3.90
C CYS A 113 -1.15 11.50 3.19
N MET A 114 -2.33 10.98 3.47
CA MET A 114 -3.00 9.96 2.68
C MET A 114 -4.33 10.54 2.23
N THR A 115 -4.63 10.48 0.94
CA THR A 115 -5.85 11.08 0.38
C THR A 115 -6.35 10.28 -0.81
N HIS A 116 -7.64 10.34 -1.08
CA HIS A 116 -8.18 9.88 -2.35
C HIS A 116 -8.03 11.00 -3.38
N LEU A 117 -7.60 10.66 -4.59
CA LEU A 117 -7.58 11.58 -5.72
C LEU A 117 -8.46 11.02 -6.82
N LEU A 118 -9.18 11.90 -7.49
CA LEU A 118 -9.91 11.54 -8.69
C LEU A 118 -8.88 11.17 -9.76
N ASN A 119 -8.85 9.90 -10.14
CA ASN A 119 -8.18 9.49 -11.35
C ASN A 119 -9.10 9.83 -12.51
N ASP A 120 -8.79 10.91 -13.22
CA ASP A 120 -9.37 11.16 -14.53
C ASP A 120 -8.88 10.12 -15.54
N GLU A 121 -9.73 9.74 -16.48
CA GLU A 121 -9.41 8.79 -17.57
C GLU A 121 -8.27 9.30 -18.46
N GLU A 122 -8.11 10.63 -18.55
CA GLU A 122 -7.02 11.26 -19.26
C GLU A 122 -5.79 11.42 -18.34
N GLU A 123 -4.71 10.73 -18.67
CA GLU A 123 -3.45 10.73 -17.88
C GLU A 123 -2.93 12.15 -17.58
N GLY A 124 -3.11 13.07 -18.53
CA GLY A 124 -2.72 14.47 -18.39
C GLY A 124 -3.51 15.20 -17.31
N LEU A 125 -4.80 14.88 -17.16
CA LEU A 125 -5.68 15.46 -16.14
C LEU A 125 -5.34 14.91 -14.75
N SER A 126 -5.13 13.60 -14.60
CA SER A 126 -4.76 13.03 -13.30
C SER A 126 -3.41 13.57 -12.80
N ALA A 127 -2.40 13.68 -13.67
CA ALA A 127 -1.09 14.25 -13.30
C ALA A 127 -1.19 15.75 -12.92
N ARG A 128 -2.05 16.51 -13.61
CA ARG A 128 -2.30 17.91 -13.27
C ARG A 128 -3.05 18.04 -11.94
N GLY A 129 -4.05 17.20 -11.70
CA GLY A 129 -4.75 17.12 -10.42
C GLY A 129 -3.81 16.82 -9.26
N HIS A 130 -2.86 15.89 -9.45
CA HIS A 130 -1.82 15.61 -8.46
C HIS A 130 -0.92 16.83 -8.18
N MET A 131 -0.55 17.58 -9.22
CA MET A 131 0.26 18.79 -9.08
C MET A 131 -0.51 19.91 -8.36
N GLU A 132 -1.77 20.14 -8.71
CA GLU A 132 -2.65 21.13 -8.06
C GLU A 132 -2.89 20.78 -6.58
N PHE A 133 -3.05 19.48 -6.30
CA PHE A 133 -3.11 18.97 -4.94
C PHE A 133 -1.82 19.29 -4.16
N LEU A 134 -0.64 18.99 -4.71
CA LEU A 134 0.65 19.29 -4.07
C LEU A 134 0.84 20.80 -3.86
N ALA A 135 0.48 21.62 -4.84
CA ALA A 135 0.52 23.09 -4.78
C ALA A 135 -0.41 23.67 -3.71
N THR A 136 -1.40 22.91 -3.25
CA THR A 136 -2.29 23.31 -2.16
C THR A 136 -1.83 22.72 -0.82
N MET A 137 -1.49 21.44 -0.80
CA MET A 137 -1.20 20.67 0.41
C MET A 137 0.14 21.07 1.04
N LEU A 138 1.20 21.23 0.24
CA LEU A 138 2.53 21.58 0.75
C LEU A 138 2.56 22.97 1.39
N PRO A 139 2.02 24.04 0.75
CA PRO A 139 2.07 25.36 1.39
C PRO A 139 1.18 25.44 2.62
N ARG A 140 -0.05 24.90 2.54
CA ARG A 140 -1.01 24.97 3.66
C ARG A 140 -0.62 24.10 4.85
N GLY A 141 -0.03 22.93 4.58
CA GLY A 141 0.31 21.95 5.60
C GLY A 141 1.69 22.15 6.21
N TYR A 142 2.65 22.61 5.41
CA TYR A 142 4.08 22.54 5.75
C TYR A 142 4.86 23.81 5.43
N GLY A 143 4.24 24.83 4.83
CA GLY A 143 4.94 26.05 4.41
C GLY A 143 5.89 25.85 3.23
N MET A 144 5.80 24.70 2.55
CA MET A 144 6.71 24.31 1.47
C MET A 144 6.08 24.51 0.09
N GLN A 145 6.90 24.72 -0.92
CA GLN A 145 6.46 24.84 -2.31
C GLN A 145 6.82 23.58 -3.11
N PRO A 146 5.99 23.15 -4.08
CA PRO A 146 6.35 22.03 -4.97
C PRO A 146 7.70 22.23 -5.68
N GLY A 147 8.07 23.47 -6.02
CA GLY A 147 9.34 23.79 -6.68
C GLY A 147 10.60 23.59 -5.82
N MET A 148 10.44 23.33 -4.52
CA MET A 148 11.53 22.99 -3.60
C MET A 148 11.84 21.48 -3.60
N CYS A 149 10.98 20.68 -4.23
CA CYS A 149 11.20 19.26 -4.44
C CYS A 149 12.36 19.05 -5.42
N CYS A 150 13.31 18.19 -5.05
CA CYS A 150 14.49 17.86 -5.84
C CYS A 150 14.30 16.59 -6.68
N PHE A 151 13.40 15.68 -6.28
CA PHE A 151 13.14 14.42 -6.98
C PHE A 151 11.80 13.82 -6.54
N LEU A 152 11.19 13.05 -7.43
CA LEU A 152 10.00 12.24 -7.15
C LEU A 152 10.39 10.76 -7.13
N VAL A 153 10.03 10.03 -6.08
CA VAL A 153 10.10 8.56 -6.04
C VAL A 153 8.69 8.03 -6.21
N ALA A 154 8.43 7.25 -7.26
CA ALA A 154 7.12 6.66 -7.48
C ALA A 154 7.24 5.44 -8.38
N ASP A 155 6.17 4.67 -8.54
CA ASP A 155 6.13 3.76 -9.68
C ASP A 155 6.26 4.54 -10.99
N ILE A 156 6.82 3.90 -12.02
CA ILE A 156 7.07 4.55 -13.31
C ILE A 156 5.85 4.50 -14.22
N CYS A 157 4.64 4.59 -13.66
CA CYS A 157 3.41 4.69 -14.45
C CYS A 157 3.36 6.03 -15.22
N SER A 158 2.50 6.12 -16.23
CA SER A 158 2.38 7.31 -17.09
C SER A 158 2.04 8.58 -16.30
N VAL A 159 1.09 8.50 -15.37
CA VAL A 159 0.70 9.62 -14.50
C VAL A 159 1.89 10.15 -13.70
N ASN A 160 2.68 9.27 -13.06
CA ASN A 160 3.84 9.68 -12.27
C ASN A 160 5.00 10.21 -13.12
N ARG A 161 5.23 9.64 -14.32
CA ARG A 161 6.17 10.22 -15.30
C ARG A 161 5.75 11.61 -15.73
N ARG A 162 4.45 11.81 -15.98
CA ARG A 162 3.90 13.12 -16.36
C ARG A 162 3.99 14.12 -15.20
N LEU A 163 3.67 13.71 -13.98
CA LEU A 163 3.80 14.53 -12.78
C LEU A 163 5.25 14.99 -12.57
N ALA A 164 6.23 14.09 -12.65
CA ALA A 164 7.65 14.45 -12.55
C ALA A 164 8.07 15.47 -13.62
N THR A 165 7.56 15.31 -14.85
CA THR A 165 7.77 16.26 -15.95
C THR A 165 7.16 17.63 -15.63
N LEU A 166 5.93 17.67 -15.11
CA LEU A 166 5.24 18.91 -14.70
C LEU A 166 5.97 19.62 -13.55
N MET A 167 6.53 18.85 -12.62
CA MET A 167 7.34 19.36 -11.50
C MET A 167 8.74 19.81 -11.93
N GLY A 168 9.23 19.35 -13.09
CA GLY A 168 10.59 19.62 -13.56
C GLY A 168 11.68 18.87 -12.77
N VAL A 169 11.35 17.72 -12.17
CA VAL A 169 12.26 16.96 -11.30
C VAL A 169 12.50 15.54 -11.85
N PRO A 170 13.65 14.91 -11.54
CA PRO A 170 13.88 13.51 -11.90
C PRO A 170 12.89 12.57 -11.18
N LEU A 171 12.42 11.55 -11.92
CA LEU A 171 11.66 10.43 -11.38
C LEU A 171 12.59 9.25 -11.06
N VAL A 172 12.68 8.89 -9.78
CA VAL A 172 13.33 7.68 -9.30
C VAL A 172 12.29 6.57 -9.24
N GLY A 173 12.38 5.62 -10.18
CA GLY A 173 11.41 4.54 -10.26
C GLY A 173 11.46 3.59 -9.05
N CYS A 174 10.29 3.29 -8.49
CA CYS A 174 10.11 2.33 -7.40
C CYS A 174 10.80 1.00 -7.72
N ALA A 175 11.71 0.56 -6.83
CA ALA A 175 12.49 -0.66 -7.03
C ALA A 175 11.59 -1.90 -7.20
N SER A 176 10.54 -2.02 -6.39
CA SER A 176 9.56 -3.11 -6.48
C SER A 176 8.84 -3.12 -7.82
N HIS A 177 8.45 -1.95 -8.33
CA HIS A 177 7.83 -1.85 -9.64
C HIS A 177 8.80 -2.20 -10.79
N ARG A 178 10.06 -1.74 -10.70
CA ARG A 178 11.11 -2.07 -11.67
C ARG A 178 11.40 -3.58 -11.71
N LEU A 179 11.47 -4.21 -10.53
CA LEU A 179 11.61 -5.66 -10.42
C LEU A 179 10.40 -6.37 -11.05
N ASN A 180 9.18 -5.93 -10.71
CA ASN A 180 7.96 -6.50 -11.27
C ASN A 180 7.92 -6.38 -12.81
N GLN A 181 8.37 -5.25 -13.37
CA GLN A 181 8.50 -5.09 -14.83
C GLN A 181 9.56 -6.02 -15.43
N ALA A 182 10.71 -6.17 -14.79
CA ALA A 182 11.75 -7.09 -15.24
C ALA A 182 11.24 -8.55 -15.24
N VAL A 183 10.49 -8.93 -14.21
CA VAL A 183 9.83 -10.25 -14.13
C VAL A 183 8.80 -10.40 -15.25
N LYS A 184 7.93 -9.41 -15.48
CA LYS A 184 6.96 -9.45 -16.60
C LYS A 184 7.65 -9.64 -17.96
N LEU A 185 8.76 -8.94 -18.21
CA LEU A 185 9.53 -9.11 -19.45
C LEU A 185 10.13 -10.50 -19.61
N LYS A 186 10.49 -11.17 -18.51
CA LYS A 186 10.98 -12.56 -18.54
C LYS A 186 9.86 -13.57 -18.75
N LEU A 187 8.69 -13.30 -18.17
CA LEU A 187 7.52 -14.18 -18.25
C LEU A 187 6.74 -14.06 -19.56
N VAL A 188 7.03 -13.09 -20.43
CA VAL A 188 6.30 -12.88 -21.70
C VAL A 188 6.30 -14.12 -22.60
N HIS A 189 7.34 -14.94 -22.53
CA HIS A 189 7.46 -16.18 -23.31
C HIS A 189 6.69 -17.36 -22.71
N TYR A 190 6.20 -17.20 -21.49
CA TYR A 190 5.49 -18.20 -20.71
C TYR A 190 4.13 -17.63 -20.29
N GLU A 191 3.43 -16.85 -21.13
CA GLU A 191 2.12 -16.30 -20.72
C GLU A 191 1.01 -17.36 -20.77
N GLU A 192 1.14 -18.38 -21.62
CA GLU A 192 0.12 -19.41 -21.80
C GLU A 192 -0.06 -20.28 -20.55
N GLU A 193 1.02 -20.58 -19.84
CA GLU A 193 1.01 -21.46 -18.66
C GLU A 193 0.36 -20.78 -17.45
N PRO A 194 0.75 -19.56 -17.03
CA PRO A 194 0.05 -18.77 -16.03
C PRO A 194 -1.38 -18.45 -16.43
N ASP A 195 -1.71 -18.27 -17.71
CA ASP A 195 -3.10 -18.09 -18.16
C ASP A 195 -3.94 -19.34 -17.94
N THR A 196 -3.37 -20.52 -18.18
CA THR A 196 -4.01 -21.81 -17.90
C THR A 196 -4.27 -21.95 -16.40
N VAL A 197 -3.26 -21.68 -15.57
CA VAL A 197 -3.40 -21.67 -14.11
C VAL A 197 -4.44 -20.64 -13.68
N GLN A 198 -4.46 -19.43 -14.26
CA GLN A 198 -5.45 -18.39 -13.93
C GLN A 198 -6.88 -18.86 -14.20
N LYS A 199 -7.14 -19.53 -15.34
CA LYS A 199 -8.47 -20.10 -15.67
C LYS A 199 -8.89 -21.14 -14.63
N LEU A 200 -8.00 -22.06 -14.26
CA LEU A 200 -8.25 -23.04 -13.22
C LEU A 200 -8.54 -22.38 -11.86
N MET A 201 -7.72 -21.41 -11.45
CA MET A 201 -7.87 -20.71 -10.18
C MET A 201 -9.18 -19.90 -10.13
N LEU A 202 -9.63 -19.33 -11.25
CA LEU A 202 -10.95 -18.69 -11.38
C LEU A 202 -12.09 -19.71 -11.23
N LYS A 203 -11.96 -20.89 -11.84
CA LYS A 203 -12.96 -21.98 -11.72
C LYS A 203 -13.05 -22.50 -10.28
N LEU A 204 -11.92 -22.73 -9.61
CA LEU A 204 -11.86 -23.13 -8.20
C LEU A 204 -12.47 -22.08 -7.26
N ARG A 205 -12.49 -20.80 -7.66
CA ARG A 205 -13.10 -19.71 -6.89
C ARG A 205 -14.64 -19.69 -6.99
N THR A 206 -15.24 -20.39 -7.96
CA THR A 206 -16.70 -20.48 -8.09
C THR A 206 -17.33 -21.12 -6.85
N LEU A 207 -18.59 -20.80 -6.54
CA LEU A 207 -19.23 -21.25 -5.31
C LEU A 207 -19.23 -22.78 -5.16
N ALA A 208 -19.53 -23.50 -6.24
CA ALA A 208 -19.58 -24.97 -6.26
C ALA A 208 -18.20 -25.59 -6.02
N GLN A 209 -17.19 -25.18 -6.79
CA GLN A 209 -15.84 -25.73 -6.67
C GLN A 209 -15.15 -25.30 -5.37
N SER A 210 -15.41 -24.08 -4.90
CA SER A 210 -14.94 -23.59 -3.60
C SER A 210 -15.56 -24.37 -2.42
N ALA A 211 -16.79 -24.85 -2.55
CA ALA A 211 -17.39 -25.73 -1.54
C ALA A 211 -16.71 -27.09 -1.50
N LYS A 212 -16.47 -27.71 -2.67
CA LYS A 212 -15.71 -28.97 -2.80
C LYS A 212 -14.30 -28.84 -2.22
N LEU A 213 -13.59 -27.75 -2.56
CA LEU A 213 -12.22 -27.50 -2.10
C LEU A 213 -12.16 -27.29 -0.58
N ARG A 214 -13.11 -26.54 0.00
CA ARG A 214 -13.18 -26.31 1.46
C ARG A 214 -13.42 -27.58 2.28
N ALA A 215 -13.98 -28.64 1.66
CA ALA A 215 -14.11 -29.94 2.31
C ALA A 215 -12.75 -30.65 2.44
N LYS A 216 -11.76 -30.32 1.60
CA LYS A 216 -10.43 -30.94 1.55
C LYS A 216 -9.35 -30.08 2.22
N THR A 217 -9.43 -28.75 2.12
CA THR A 217 -8.40 -27.84 2.65
C THR A 217 -8.97 -26.47 3.05
N GLN A 218 -8.28 -25.77 3.97
CA GLN A 218 -8.59 -24.37 4.32
C GLN A 218 -7.99 -23.37 3.33
N LEU A 219 -7.11 -23.83 2.43
CA LEU A 219 -6.50 -22.99 1.41
C LEU A 219 -7.55 -22.50 0.41
N ARG A 220 -7.41 -21.25 -0.04
CA ARG A 220 -8.29 -20.64 -1.04
C ARG A 220 -7.53 -20.37 -2.35
N PRO A 221 -8.19 -20.37 -3.50
CA PRO A 221 -7.55 -19.94 -4.74
C PRO A 221 -7.11 -18.47 -4.66
N VAL A 222 -5.91 -18.19 -5.18
CA VAL A 222 -5.37 -16.84 -5.42
C VAL A 222 -5.39 -16.60 -6.92
N ILE A 223 -5.89 -15.44 -7.36
CA ILE A 223 -5.94 -15.07 -8.77
C ILE A 223 -4.83 -14.07 -9.12
N ARG A 224 -4.30 -14.16 -10.33
CA ARG A 224 -3.45 -13.13 -10.94
C ARG A 224 -4.24 -11.82 -11.03
N GLN A 225 -3.58 -10.72 -10.68
CA GLN A 225 -4.10 -9.36 -10.74
C GLN A 225 -3.02 -8.44 -11.31
N ASP A 226 -3.30 -7.80 -12.43
CA ASP A 226 -2.30 -7.03 -13.18
C ASP A 226 -1.76 -5.82 -12.41
N THR A 227 -2.59 -5.29 -11.51
CA THR A 227 -2.31 -4.13 -10.65
C THR A 227 -1.59 -4.48 -9.34
N ARG A 228 -1.49 -5.77 -8.97
CA ARG A 228 -0.80 -6.20 -7.73
C ARG A 228 0.52 -6.89 -8.06
N TRP A 229 1.62 -6.34 -7.56
CA TRP A 229 2.97 -6.89 -7.78
C TRP A 229 3.09 -8.31 -7.22
N GLY A 230 3.70 -9.21 -7.99
CA GLY A 230 3.90 -10.61 -7.60
C GLY A 230 2.63 -11.48 -7.63
N SER A 231 1.49 -11.00 -8.15
CA SER A 231 0.25 -11.79 -8.18
C SER A 231 0.36 -13.08 -8.99
N THR A 232 1.13 -13.07 -10.09
CA THR A 232 1.45 -14.29 -10.87
C THR A 232 2.18 -15.32 -10.01
N PHE A 233 3.25 -14.90 -9.32
CA PHE A 233 4.02 -15.76 -8.45
C PHE A 233 3.16 -16.35 -7.33
N PHE A 234 2.36 -15.53 -6.63
CA PHE A 234 1.48 -16.02 -5.57
C PHE A 234 0.39 -16.97 -6.07
N MET A 235 -0.12 -16.75 -7.29
CA MET A 235 -1.06 -17.65 -7.93
C MET A 235 -0.41 -19.01 -8.24
N ILE A 236 0.76 -19.03 -8.87
CA ILE A 236 1.49 -20.26 -9.21
C ILE A 236 1.86 -21.03 -7.94
N MET A 237 2.42 -20.36 -6.94
CA MET A 237 2.71 -20.95 -5.63
C MET A 237 1.45 -21.52 -4.97
N ARG A 238 0.32 -20.80 -5.04
CA ARG A 238 -0.94 -21.30 -4.49
C ARG A 238 -1.47 -22.50 -5.27
N TYR A 239 -1.32 -22.51 -6.59
CA TYR A 239 -1.69 -23.64 -7.42
C TYR A 239 -0.94 -24.91 -6.99
N PHE A 240 0.38 -24.85 -6.80
CA PHE A 240 1.16 -26.00 -6.32
C PHE A 240 0.71 -26.50 -4.94
N TYR A 241 0.37 -25.61 -4.01
CA TYR A 241 -0.20 -26.02 -2.71
C TYR A 241 -1.62 -26.59 -2.80
N LEU A 242 -2.37 -26.24 -3.85
CA LEU A 242 -3.72 -26.77 -4.06
C LEU A 242 -3.71 -28.08 -4.85
N LEU A 243 -2.62 -28.40 -5.55
CA LEU A 243 -2.54 -29.48 -6.53
C LEU A 243 -2.98 -30.83 -5.97
N GLU A 244 -2.58 -31.16 -4.74
CA GLU A 244 -2.94 -32.43 -4.08
C GLU A 244 -4.43 -32.50 -3.67
N PHE A 245 -5.12 -31.35 -3.60
CA PHE A 245 -6.53 -31.26 -3.19
C PHE A 245 -7.49 -31.10 -4.36
N ILE A 246 -6.99 -30.79 -5.56
CA ILE A 246 -7.79 -30.65 -6.78
C ILE A 246 -8.20 -32.05 -7.24
N ASP A 247 -9.49 -32.23 -7.50
CA ASP A 247 -10.00 -33.49 -8.00
C ASP A 247 -9.78 -33.56 -9.51
N ALA A 248 -8.70 -34.21 -9.93
CA ALA A 248 -8.33 -34.31 -11.34
C ALA A 248 -9.29 -35.18 -12.17
N ILE A 249 -10.24 -35.88 -11.51
CA ILE A 249 -11.28 -36.72 -12.13
C ILE A 249 -12.64 -35.97 -12.16
N ASP A 250 -12.69 -34.71 -11.69
CA ASP A 250 -13.86 -33.86 -11.90
C ASP A 250 -13.87 -33.41 -13.36
N ASP A 251 -14.84 -33.91 -14.15
CA ASP A 251 -15.02 -33.57 -15.58
C ASP A 251 -15.05 -32.04 -15.81
N GLU A 252 -15.45 -31.23 -14.83
CA GLU A 252 -15.45 -29.76 -14.94
C GLU A 252 -14.06 -29.11 -14.80
N LEU A 253 -13.08 -29.86 -14.29
CA LEU A 253 -11.71 -29.40 -14.01
C LEU A 253 -10.67 -30.08 -14.90
N GLU A 254 -10.95 -31.29 -15.41
CA GLU A 254 -10.03 -32.07 -16.24
C GLU A 254 -9.47 -31.24 -17.41
N ASP A 255 -10.35 -30.59 -18.18
CA ASP A 255 -9.98 -29.73 -19.32
C ASP A 255 -9.25 -28.42 -18.92
N MET A 256 -9.24 -28.07 -17.63
CA MET A 256 -8.60 -26.86 -17.10
C MET A 256 -7.28 -27.15 -16.39
N MET A 257 -6.90 -28.41 -16.23
CA MET A 257 -5.64 -28.77 -15.60
C MET A 257 -4.46 -28.45 -16.53
N PRO A 258 -3.43 -27.74 -16.06
CA PRO A 258 -2.19 -27.60 -16.81
C PRO A 258 -1.62 -28.98 -17.16
N SER A 259 -1.20 -29.17 -18.41
CA SER A 259 -0.52 -30.38 -18.84
C SER A 259 0.82 -30.55 -18.08
N PRO A 260 1.39 -31.77 -18.01
CA PRO A 260 2.69 -31.97 -17.35
C PRO A 260 3.81 -31.05 -17.86
N ALA A 261 3.80 -30.73 -19.15
CA ALA A 261 4.74 -29.79 -19.75
C ALA A 261 4.52 -28.36 -19.25
N GLN A 262 3.26 -27.91 -19.17
CA GLN A 262 2.93 -26.58 -18.64
C GLN A 262 3.22 -26.47 -17.14
N THR A 263 3.00 -27.55 -16.38
CA THR A 263 3.35 -27.61 -14.95
C THR A 263 4.87 -27.47 -14.75
N ALA A 264 5.68 -28.16 -15.55
CA ALA A 264 7.14 -28.03 -15.51
C ALA A 264 7.62 -26.61 -15.85
N VAL A 265 6.94 -25.90 -16.76
CA VAL A 265 7.23 -24.48 -17.04
C VAL A 265 6.83 -23.59 -15.85
N CYS A 266 5.69 -23.87 -15.19
CA CYS A 266 5.29 -23.16 -13.98
C CYS A 266 6.29 -23.33 -12.81
N GLU A 267 7.03 -24.44 -12.74
CA GLU A 267 8.10 -24.64 -11.74
C GLU A 267 9.33 -23.73 -11.99
N LEU A 268 9.50 -23.25 -13.22
CA LEU A 268 10.58 -22.34 -13.61
C LEU A 268 10.21 -20.85 -13.44
N CYS A 269 8.93 -20.55 -13.20
CA CYS A 269 8.36 -19.19 -13.08
C CYS A 269 8.37 -18.67 -11.64
#